data_AF-A0A2H0MSM7-F1
#
_entry.id   AF-A0A2H0MSM7-F1
#
_cell.length_a   1.000
_cell.length_b   1.000
_cell.length_c   1.000
_cell.angle_alpha   90.00
_cell.angle_beta   90.00
_cell.angle_gamma   90.00
#
_symmetry.space_group_name_H-M   'P 1'
#
loop_
_entity.id
_entity.type
_entity.pdbx_description
1 polymer ?
#
loop_
_entity_poly.entity_id
_entity_poly.type
_entity_poly.pdbx_seq_one_letter_code
_entity_poly.pdbx_strand_id
1 'polypeptide(L)'
;MMFQNFKYFTARLWVSTILSLTLGYTVLYILHETALPDAQFDDTTVQWALLGVSIFFGFFAFGLIGEQKFHNLLHFIKTTQRSAEPSAIISLYERLIDFSRSACFLSTKGKKLRDQATWNYAEYLLSIGHDDDRAVQIYLTAFLQAPDRSKFRAPLLALFARKNDLSSKELDLLLVMLRAENFEDDYLVQYLAKIFLQQKLFNEKTEPLFIKALQKQSALTEEIVRFALPQLIGLKRFDESAIKFYAASLPYLQDDENEIRNALAKKYCEGIWAGMDPNFHRLCGEVFSQLDAESQNKIRDEIEDGRLTGKLRKVKLFSNEDLKQLEKLKKKLGITRSPLDEIKKAILYPFRQFSRLTKFLVLKFADLLIVFSRQGIRFKLATLFILLIGIVFGVSLSEFSTQKEQLKPELKIPQKPKVSTISNKVHTIQVAAGTSKKQAQRLLNSLKKKGLQSVYLVTTPRKTGGTWYKVRVGEFATEEEARQFAKNLITKKTIKSYFIISQKKD
;
A
#
# COMPACT_ATOMS: atom_id res chain seq x y z
N MET A 1 5.92 -4.23 -13.07
CA MET A 1 6.05 -3.15 -12.07
C MET A 1 7.19 -3.34 -11.06
N MET A 2 7.49 -4.56 -10.56
CA MET A 2 8.56 -4.76 -9.57
C MET A 2 9.95 -4.33 -10.07
N PHE A 3 10.32 -4.66 -11.30
CA PHE A 3 11.65 -4.35 -11.85
C PHE A 3 11.91 -2.84 -11.97
N GLN A 4 10.90 -2.07 -12.38
CA GLN A 4 11.00 -0.60 -12.42
C GLN A 4 11.15 -0.02 -11.01
N ASN A 5 10.32 -0.46 -10.05
CA ASN A 5 10.45 -0.06 -8.65
C ASN A 5 11.83 -0.35 -8.06
N PHE A 6 12.43 -1.48 -8.42
CA PHE A 6 13.77 -1.85 -8.00
C PHE A 6 14.84 -0.91 -8.55
N LYS A 7 14.81 -0.60 -9.85
CA LYS A 7 15.72 0.38 -10.49
C LYS A 7 15.64 1.77 -9.84
N TYR A 8 14.44 2.19 -9.43
CA TYR A 8 14.26 3.48 -8.76
C TYR A 8 14.84 3.49 -7.35
N PHE A 9 14.61 2.42 -6.60
CA PHE A 9 15.11 2.29 -5.24
C PHE A 9 16.63 2.20 -5.20
N THR A 10 17.24 1.46 -6.14
CA THR A 10 18.70 1.31 -6.21
C THR A 10 19.38 2.63 -6.56
N ALA A 11 18.86 3.40 -7.52
CA ALA A 11 19.43 4.69 -7.89
C ALA A 11 19.40 5.69 -6.73
N ARG A 12 18.28 5.77 -6.00
CA ARG A 12 18.13 6.68 -4.85
C ARG A 12 18.95 6.25 -3.64
N LEU A 13 19.07 4.94 -3.42
CA LEU A 13 19.96 4.40 -2.40
C LEU A 13 21.41 4.77 -2.72
N TRP A 14 21.84 4.59 -3.98
CA TRP A 14 23.18 4.99 -4.44
C TRP A 14 23.46 6.48 -4.21
N VAL A 15 22.56 7.37 -4.61
CA VAL A 15 22.70 8.81 -4.37
C VAL A 15 22.78 9.11 -2.87
N SER A 16 21.93 8.48 -2.06
CA SER A 16 21.93 8.66 -0.60
C SER A 16 23.25 8.19 0.03
N THR A 17 23.78 7.06 -0.43
CA THR A 17 25.05 6.51 0.06
C THR A 17 26.23 7.42 -0.32
N ILE A 18 26.28 7.88 -1.57
CA ILE A 18 27.32 8.83 -2.01
C ILE A 18 27.25 10.11 -1.17
N LEU A 19 26.05 10.66 -0.97
CA LEU A 19 25.85 11.87 -0.18
C LEU A 19 26.24 11.68 1.28
N SER A 20 25.91 10.52 1.86
CA SER A 20 26.31 10.18 3.23
C SER A 20 27.83 10.04 3.39
N LEU A 21 28.52 9.52 2.38
CA LEU A 21 29.98 9.39 2.42
C LEU A 21 30.68 10.74 2.26
N THR A 22 30.27 11.55 1.28
CA THR A 22 30.93 12.82 0.99
C THR A 22 30.54 13.90 2.00
N LEU A 23 29.25 14.17 2.16
CA LEU A 23 28.75 15.21 3.06
C LEU A 23 29.00 14.81 4.52
N GLY A 24 28.84 13.53 4.85
CA GLY A 24 29.13 13.03 6.19
C GLY A 24 30.58 13.23 6.59
N TYR A 25 31.52 12.86 5.71
CA TYR A 25 32.95 13.06 5.93
C TYR A 25 33.32 14.54 6.03
N THR A 26 32.84 15.37 5.10
CA THR A 26 33.16 16.81 5.10
C THR A 26 32.63 17.52 6.35
N VAL A 27 31.41 17.20 6.80
CA VAL A 27 30.84 17.82 8.01
C VAL A 27 31.59 17.38 9.27
N LEU A 28 31.90 16.09 9.41
CA LEU A 28 32.67 15.60 10.57
C LEU A 28 34.09 16.16 10.58
N TYR A 29 34.74 16.25 9.42
CA TYR A 29 36.06 16.85 9.29
C TYR A 29 36.05 18.32 9.72
N ILE A 30 35.08 19.11 9.24
CA ILE A 30 34.95 20.53 9.64
C ILE A 30 34.68 20.63 11.15
N LEU A 31 33.79 19.78 11.69
CA LEU A 31 33.41 19.84 13.09
C LEU A 31 34.59 19.55 14.03
N HIS A 32 35.37 18.50 13.73
CA HIS A 32 36.54 18.10 14.53
C HIS A 32 37.76 18.95 14.25
N GLU A 33 38.10 19.27 13.00
CA GLU A 33 39.37 19.95 12.70
C GLU A 33 39.27 21.48 12.82
N THR A 34 38.12 22.07 12.49
CA THR A 34 38.00 23.54 12.35
C THR A 34 37.11 24.20 13.39
N ALA A 35 36.02 23.56 13.81
CA ALA A 35 35.07 24.17 14.72
C ALA A 35 35.42 23.91 16.20
N LEU A 36 35.78 22.67 16.54
CA LEU A 36 35.94 22.23 17.93
C LEU A 36 37.11 21.21 18.08
N PRO A 37 38.37 21.64 17.92
CA PRO A 37 39.55 20.76 17.87
C PRO A 37 39.83 19.96 19.15
N ASP A 38 39.45 20.47 20.32
CA ASP A 38 39.75 19.84 21.62
C ASP A 38 38.55 19.11 22.26
N ALA A 39 37.42 19.04 21.56
CA ALA A 39 36.18 18.52 22.13
C ALA A 39 35.91 17.07 21.70
N GLN A 40 35.92 16.15 22.65
CA GLN A 40 35.54 14.76 22.41
C GLN A 40 34.02 14.60 22.46
N PHE A 41 33.38 14.61 21.30
CA PHE A 41 31.95 14.33 21.16
C PHE A 41 31.69 12.87 20.78
N ASP A 42 30.51 12.37 21.19
CA ASP A 42 29.99 11.11 20.66
C ASP A 42 29.46 11.32 19.24
N ASP A 43 30.30 10.99 18.26
CA ASP A 43 30.01 11.13 16.83
C ASP A 43 28.78 10.33 16.37
N THR A 44 28.32 9.35 17.16
CA THR A 44 27.18 8.51 16.77
C THR A 44 25.92 9.33 16.50
N THR A 45 25.65 10.36 17.30
CA THR A 45 24.45 11.20 17.13
C THR A 45 24.53 12.01 15.82
N VAL A 46 25.70 12.58 15.54
CA VAL A 46 25.95 13.38 14.32
C VAL A 46 25.96 12.48 13.07
N GLN A 47 26.47 11.25 13.16
CA GLN A 47 26.44 10.28 12.07
C GLN A 47 25.01 9.85 11.72
N TRP A 48 24.18 9.50 12.72
CA TRP A 48 22.78 9.12 12.48
C TRP A 48 21.96 10.26 11.88
N ALA A 49 22.23 11.48 12.34
CA ALA A 49 21.69 12.73 11.81
C ALA A 49 22.03 12.96 10.33
N LEU A 50 23.32 12.89 9.99
CA LEU A 50 23.83 13.04 8.62
C LEU A 50 23.30 11.94 7.69
N LEU A 51 23.18 10.71 8.19
CA LEU A 51 22.57 9.60 7.46
C LEU A 51 21.09 9.89 7.17
N GLY A 52 20.35 10.39 8.16
CA GLY A 52 18.95 10.81 8.00
C GLY A 52 18.78 11.91 6.94
N VAL A 53 19.61 12.95 7.00
CA VAL A 53 19.65 14.03 5.98
C VAL A 53 19.99 13.47 4.60
N SER A 54 20.98 12.58 4.51
CA SER A 54 21.43 12.02 3.23
C SER A 54 20.36 11.16 2.56
N ILE A 55 19.66 10.32 3.35
CA ILE A 55 18.49 9.58 2.87
C ILE A 55 17.39 10.54 2.42
N PHE A 56 17.14 11.61 3.18
CA PHE A 56 16.11 12.58 2.81
C PHE A 56 16.40 13.23 1.45
N PHE A 57 17.63 13.71 1.23
CA PHE A 57 18.01 14.33 -0.03
C PHE A 57 17.99 13.33 -1.20
N GLY A 58 18.54 12.13 -1.01
CA GLY A 58 18.58 11.12 -2.07
C GLY A 58 17.21 10.55 -2.45
N PHE A 59 16.29 10.38 -1.48
CA PHE A 59 14.96 9.84 -1.77
C PHE A 59 13.92 10.89 -2.12
N PHE A 60 13.98 12.08 -1.53
CA PHE A 60 12.93 13.09 -1.67
C PHE A 60 13.35 14.29 -2.50
N ALA A 61 14.48 14.94 -2.17
CA ALA A 61 14.92 16.13 -2.91
C ALA A 61 15.20 15.78 -4.37
N PHE A 62 15.86 14.65 -4.63
CA PHE A 62 16.08 14.15 -5.99
C PHE A 62 14.77 13.96 -6.79
N GLY A 63 13.73 13.46 -6.14
CA GLY A 63 12.41 13.31 -6.77
C GLY A 63 11.70 14.64 -7.03
N LEU A 64 11.80 15.59 -6.10
CA LEU A 64 11.23 16.93 -6.24
C LEU A 64 11.90 17.72 -7.37
N ILE A 65 13.22 17.62 -7.50
CA ILE A 65 13.97 18.24 -8.61
C ILE A 65 13.49 17.69 -9.95
N GLY A 66 13.27 16.37 -10.05
CA GLY A 66 12.72 15.75 -11.25
C GLY A 66 11.34 16.28 -11.62
N GLU A 67 10.44 16.38 -10.63
CA GLU A 67 9.10 16.95 -10.81
C GLU A 67 9.12 18.40 -11.24
N GLN A 68 9.94 19.24 -10.58
CA GLN A 68 10.05 20.63 -10.95
C GLN A 68 10.58 20.78 -12.38
N LYS A 69 11.62 20.03 -12.75
CA LYS A 69 12.16 20.03 -14.11
C LYS A 69 11.12 19.61 -15.14
N PHE A 70 10.30 18.61 -14.82
CA PHE A 70 9.20 18.18 -15.69
C PHE A 70 8.16 19.27 -15.91
N HIS A 71 7.70 19.92 -14.84
CA HIS A 71 6.72 21.00 -14.93
C HIS A 71 7.28 22.23 -15.64
N ASN A 72 8.55 22.57 -15.40
CA ASN A 72 9.23 23.65 -16.11
C ASN A 72 9.32 23.36 -17.62
N LEU A 73 9.70 22.13 -18.01
CA LEU A 73 9.75 21.73 -19.42
C LEU A 73 8.35 21.74 -20.05
N LEU A 74 7.34 21.25 -19.35
CA LEU A 74 5.97 21.27 -19.85
C LEU A 74 5.45 22.70 -20.03
N HIS A 75 5.74 23.59 -19.10
CA HIS A 75 5.41 25.01 -19.21
C HIS A 75 6.14 25.66 -20.39
N PHE A 76 7.44 25.38 -20.54
CA PHE A 76 8.24 25.86 -21.65
C PHE A 76 7.68 25.41 -23.01
N ILE A 77 7.25 24.15 -23.11
CA ILE A 77 6.60 23.66 -24.34
C ILE A 77 5.34 24.48 -24.64
N LYS A 78 4.47 24.69 -23.65
CA LYS A 78 3.22 25.46 -23.83
C LYS A 78 3.47 26.91 -24.25
N THR A 79 4.50 27.57 -23.72
CA THR A 79 4.83 28.94 -24.10
C THR A 79 5.43 29.02 -25.49
N THR A 80 6.29 28.07 -25.84
CA THR A 80 7.03 28.05 -27.11
C THR A 80 6.20 27.49 -28.27
N GLN A 81 5.09 26.80 -27.98
CA GLN A 81 4.24 26.14 -28.98
C GLN A 81 3.74 27.08 -30.10
N ARG A 82 3.57 28.38 -29.82
CA ARG A 82 3.05 29.36 -30.78
C ARG A 82 4.08 29.88 -31.77
N SER A 83 5.37 29.78 -31.46
CA SER A 83 6.45 30.46 -32.19
C SER A 83 7.53 29.53 -32.73
N ALA A 84 7.48 28.24 -32.39
CA ALA A 84 8.49 27.28 -32.80
C ALA A 84 7.99 26.32 -33.88
N GLU A 85 8.94 25.80 -34.65
CA GLU A 85 8.73 24.76 -35.66
C GLU A 85 8.09 23.48 -35.06
N PRO A 86 7.13 22.85 -35.74
CA PRO A 86 6.43 21.68 -35.21
C PRO A 86 7.35 20.51 -34.84
N SER A 87 8.38 20.26 -35.63
CA SER A 87 9.38 19.19 -35.38
C SER A 87 10.14 19.40 -34.07
N ALA A 88 10.45 20.65 -33.71
CA ALA A 88 11.11 20.99 -32.46
C ALA A 88 10.22 20.69 -31.26
N ILE A 89 8.91 21.00 -31.36
CA ILE A 89 7.94 20.75 -30.29
C ILE A 89 7.69 19.24 -30.11
N ILE A 90 7.58 18.49 -31.21
CA ILE A 90 7.51 17.03 -31.21
C ILE A 90 8.70 16.44 -30.43
N SER A 91 9.94 16.86 -30.76
CA SER A 91 11.14 16.39 -30.07
C SER A 91 11.15 16.73 -28.57
N LEU A 92 10.52 17.84 -28.16
CA LEU A 92 10.43 18.24 -26.76
C LEU A 92 9.44 17.35 -25.99
N TYR A 93 8.30 17.02 -26.60
CA TYR A 93 7.34 16.08 -26.01
C TYR A 93 7.90 14.66 -25.89
N GLU A 94 8.62 14.17 -26.91
CA GLU A 94 9.29 12.86 -26.84
C GLU A 94 10.31 12.82 -25.69
N ARG A 95 11.17 13.84 -25.60
CA ARG A 95 12.12 14.00 -24.48
C ARG A 95 11.41 14.08 -23.13
N LEU A 96 10.26 14.76 -23.04
CA LEU A 96 9.48 14.87 -21.81
C LEU A 96 8.90 13.51 -21.38
N ILE A 97 8.37 12.73 -22.32
CA ILE A 97 7.84 11.39 -22.07
C ILE A 97 8.97 10.44 -21.65
N ASP A 98 10.13 10.48 -22.30
CA ASP A 98 11.26 9.66 -21.90
C ASP A 98 11.84 10.09 -20.55
N PHE A 99 11.88 11.40 -20.27
CA PHE A 99 12.25 11.92 -18.96
C PHE A 99 11.33 11.38 -17.86
N SER A 100 10.02 11.25 -18.11
CA SER A 100 9.07 10.68 -17.14
C SER A 100 9.36 9.21 -16.76
N ARG A 101 10.10 8.47 -17.61
CA ARG A 101 10.52 7.08 -17.35
C ARG A 101 11.82 6.99 -16.55
N SER A 102 12.54 8.12 -16.42
CA SER A 102 13.83 8.21 -15.72
C SER A 102 13.72 7.93 -14.22
N ALA A 103 14.88 7.72 -13.58
CA ALA A 103 14.96 7.37 -12.16
C ALA A 103 14.50 8.49 -11.20
N CYS A 104 14.27 9.69 -11.72
CA CYS A 104 13.84 10.85 -10.95
C CYS A 104 12.42 10.68 -10.41
N PHE A 105 11.57 9.87 -11.06
CA PHE A 105 10.16 9.74 -10.68
C PHE A 105 9.88 8.44 -9.93
N LEU A 106 9.02 8.52 -8.91
CA LEU A 106 8.41 7.31 -8.32
C LEU A 106 7.45 6.71 -9.34
N SER A 107 7.39 5.38 -9.46
CA SER A 107 6.64 4.71 -10.54
C SER A 107 5.19 5.16 -10.68
N THR A 108 4.48 5.35 -9.57
CA THR A 108 3.08 5.82 -9.57
C THR A 108 2.94 7.28 -10.00
N LYS A 109 3.85 8.15 -9.56
CA LYS A 109 3.80 9.58 -9.87
C LYS A 109 4.35 9.89 -11.27
N GLY A 110 5.43 9.22 -11.67
CA GLY A 110 5.97 9.24 -13.03
C GLY A 110 4.95 8.72 -14.04
N LYS A 111 4.17 7.67 -13.70
CA LYS A 111 3.05 7.24 -14.55
C LYS A 111 2.02 8.36 -14.75
N LYS A 112 1.56 9.01 -13.68
CA LYS A 112 0.59 10.12 -13.79
C LYS A 112 1.11 11.28 -14.64
N LEU A 113 2.35 11.70 -14.43
CA LEU A 113 2.98 12.77 -15.21
C LEU A 113 3.15 12.36 -16.68
N ARG A 114 3.53 11.11 -16.94
CA ARG A 114 3.59 10.57 -18.30
C ARG A 114 2.23 10.60 -18.96
N ASP A 115 1.20 10.13 -18.26
CA ASP A 115 -0.16 10.08 -18.81
C ASP A 115 -0.62 11.51 -19.19
N GLN A 116 -0.34 12.50 -18.33
CA GLN A 116 -0.59 13.92 -18.63
C GLN A 116 0.21 14.43 -19.85
N ALA A 117 1.50 14.11 -19.95
CA ALA A 117 2.32 14.51 -21.09
C ALA A 117 1.86 13.85 -22.40
N THR A 118 1.53 12.56 -22.37
CA THR A 118 1.01 11.83 -23.53
C THR A 118 -0.29 12.44 -24.02
N TRP A 119 -1.21 12.80 -23.11
CA TRP A 119 -2.45 13.45 -23.49
C TRP A 119 -2.23 14.83 -24.13
N ASN A 120 -1.38 15.69 -23.54
CA ASN A 120 -1.04 16.99 -24.12
C ASN A 120 -0.32 16.85 -25.48
N TYR A 121 0.54 15.84 -25.61
CA TYR A 121 1.25 15.56 -26.85
C TYR A 121 0.28 15.12 -27.95
N ALA A 122 -0.66 14.23 -27.62
CA ALA A 122 -1.73 13.82 -28.52
C ALA A 122 -2.60 15.02 -28.95
N GLU A 123 -3.00 15.90 -28.03
CA GLU A 123 -3.75 17.11 -28.40
C GLU A 123 -2.95 18.02 -29.34
N TYR A 124 -1.64 18.17 -29.09
CA TYR A 124 -0.77 18.95 -29.95
C TYR A 124 -0.68 18.35 -31.37
N LEU A 125 -0.41 17.05 -31.49
CA LEU A 125 -0.34 16.36 -32.78
C LEU A 125 -1.65 16.48 -33.56
N LEU A 126 -2.79 16.37 -32.86
CA LEU A 126 -4.10 16.55 -33.48
C LEU A 126 -4.30 18.00 -33.98
N SER A 127 -3.83 19.00 -33.22
CA SER A 127 -3.95 20.40 -33.61
C SER A 127 -3.15 20.79 -34.85
N ILE A 128 -2.05 20.08 -35.13
CA ILE A 128 -1.24 20.28 -36.34
C ILE A 128 -1.66 19.35 -37.50
N GLY A 129 -2.62 18.45 -37.27
CA GLY A 129 -3.09 17.49 -38.28
C GLY A 129 -2.05 16.41 -38.64
N HIS A 130 -1.21 16.00 -37.68
CA HIS A 130 -0.13 15.06 -37.92
C HIS A 130 -0.59 13.60 -37.77
N ASP A 131 -0.48 12.81 -38.83
CA ASP A 131 -1.12 11.49 -38.95
C ASP A 131 -0.17 10.30 -39.17
N ASP A 132 1.14 10.49 -38.94
CA ASP A 132 2.13 9.41 -39.03
C ASP A 132 1.86 8.25 -38.06
N ASP A 133 2.41 7.06 -38.36
CA ASP A 133 2.28 5.85 -37.53
C ASP A 133 2.62 6.08 -36.05
N ARG A 134 3.60 6.94 -35.76
CA ARG A 134 3.95 7.32 -34.38
C ARG A 134 2.87 8.17 -33.72
N ALA A 135 2.28 9.12 -34.45
CA ALA A 135 1.20 9.96 -33.94
C ALA A 135 -0.02 9.10 -33.61
N VAL A 136 -0.35 8.14 -34.47
CA VAL A 136 -1.40 7.14 -34.25
C VAL A 136 -1.18 6.34 -32.96
N GLN A 137 0.04 5.90 -32.68
CA GLN A 137 0.36 5.21 -31.42
C GLN A 137 0.14 6.09 -30.19
N ILE A 138 0.45 7.39 -30.30
CA ILE A 138 0.22 8.37 -29.24
C ILE A 138 -1.28 8.62 -29.05
N TYR A 139 -2.04 8.77 -30.13
CA TYR A 139 -3.51 8.85 -30.11
C TYR A 139 -4.14 7.64 -29.44
N LEU A 140 -3.71 6.43 -29.80
CA LEU A 140 -4.17 5.20 -29.18
C LEU A 140 -3.88 5.19 -27.68
N THR A 141 -2.66 5.55 -27.29
CA THR A 141 -2.26 5.57 -25.88
C THR A 141 -3.09 6.58 -25.09
N ALA A 142 -3.34 7.77 -25.65
CA ALA A 142 -4.15 8.80 -25.03
C ALA A 142 -5.64 8.41 -24.96
N PHE A 143 -6.17 7.77 -26.01
CA PHE A 143 -7.54 7.22 -26.02
C PHE A 143 -7.73 6.18 -24.90
N LEU A 144 -6.80 5.23 -24.76
CA LEU A 144 -6.87 4.19 -23.74
C LEU A 144 -6.81 4.73 -22.30
N GLN A 145 -6.31 5.95 -22.09
CA GLN A 145 -6.32 6.60 -20.78
C GLN A 145 -7.70 7.16 -20.41
N ALA A 146 -8.47 7.63 -21.40
CA ALA A 146 -9.79 8.23 -21.19
C ALA A 146 -10.72 8.00 -22.41
N PRO A 147 -11.28 6.79 -22.58
CA PRO A 147 -12.10 6.44 -23.76
C PRO A 147 -13.34 7.34 -23.92
N ASP A 148 -14.03 7.65 -22.81
CA ASP A 148 -15.33 8.35 -22.81
C ASP A 148 -15.26 9.84 -23.22
N ARG A 149 -14.07 10.43 -23.30
CA ARG A 149 -13.88 11.88 -23.55
C ARG A 149 -12.82 12.18 -24.61
N SER A 150 -12.56 11.21 -25.49
CA SER A 150 -11.39 11.26 -26.35
C SER A 150 -11.68 11.81 -27.73
N LYS A 151 -11.12 12.99 -28.02
CA LYS A 151 -11.07 13.60 -29.37
C LYS A 151 -10.25 12.76 -30.38
N PHE A 152 -9.46 11.80 -29.89
CA PHE A 152 -8.56 10.97 -30.69
C PHE A 152 -9.26 9.83 -31.45
N ARG A 153 -10.59 9.68 -31.30
CA ARG A 153 -11.35 8.64 -31.97
C ARG A 153 -11.33 8.79 -33.49
N ALA A 154 -11.61 9.98 -34.01
CA ALA A 154 -11.71 10.21 -35.45
C ALA A 154 -10.42 9.83 -36.23
N PRO A 155 -9.21 10.25 -35.79
CA PRO A 155 -7.96 9.80 -36.40
C PRO A 155 -7.78 8.26 -36.38
N LEU A 156 -8.15 7.61 -35.28
CA LEU A 156 -8.04 6.15 -35.15
C LEU A 156 -9.01 5.42 -36.09
N LEU A 157 -10.26 5.91 -36.20
CA LEU A 157 -11.24 5.36 -37.13
C LEU A 157 -10.82 5.56 -38.60
N ALA A 158 -10.23 6.71 -38.92
CA ALA A 158 -9.70 6.96 -40.27
C ALA A 158 -8.60 5.96 -40.65
N LEU A 159 -7.75 5.56 -39.69
CA LEU A 159 -6.76 4.50 -39.90
C LEU A 159 -7.44 3.15 -40.15
N PHE A 160 -8.43 2.77 -39.32
CA PHE A 160 -9.12 1.50 -39.47
C PHE A 160 -9.91 1.40 -40.77
N ALA A 161 -10.50 2.51 -41.23
CA ALA A 161 -11.20 2.57 -42.51
C ALA A 161 -10.27 2.32 -43.72
N ARG A 162 -8.97 2.60 -43.59
CA ARG A 162 -7.96 2.32 -44.64
C ARG A 162 -7.47 0.88 -44.62
N LYS A 163 -7.67 0.15 -43.53
CA LYS A 163 -7.24 -1.25 -43.41
C LYS A 163 -8.33 -2.18 -43.92
N ASN A 164 -7.96 -3.08 -44.83
CA ASN A 164 -8.89 -4.08 -45.36
C ASN A 164 -9.20 -5.18 -44.32
N ASP A 165 -8.18 -5.62 -43.56
CA ASP A 165 -8.32 -6.67 -42.55
C ASP A 165 -7.94 -6.15 -41.16
N LEU A 166 -8.86 -6.31 -40.21
CA LEU A 166 -8.67 -5.92 -38.81
C LEU A 166 -8.25 -7.14 -37.98
N SER A 167 -7.20 -6.98 -37.17
CA SER A 167 -6.81 -7.99 -36.19
C SER A 167 -7.82 -8.05 -35.04
N SER A 168 -7.86 -9.19 -34.32
CA SER A 168 -8.74 -9.35 -33.15
C SER A 168 -8.56 -8.26 -32.09
N LYS A 169 -7.34 -7.74 -31.88
CA LYS A 169 -7.08 -6.64 -30.93
C LYS A 169 -7.62 -5.30 -31.42
N GLU A 170 -7.65 -5.08 -32.73
CA GLU A 170 -8.23 -3.87 -33.33
C GLU A 170 -9.75 -3.92 -33.30
N LEU A 171 -10.36 -5.09 -33.52
CA LEU A 171 -11.80 -5.31 -33.30
C LEU A 171 -12.19 -5.06 -31.83
N ASP A 172 -11.40 -5.56 -30.87
CA ASP A 172 -11.61 -5.28 -29.44
C ASP A 172 -11.53 -3.77 -29.14
N LEU A 173 -10.61 -3.04 -29.79
CA LEU A 173 -10.50 -1.60 -29.62
C LEU A 173 -11.72 -0.86 -30.20
N LEU A 174 -12.21 -1.25 -31.38
CA LEU A 174 -13.42 -0.68 -31.97
C LEU A 174 -14.66 -0.93 -31.08
N LEU A 175 -14.75 -2.12 -30.46
CA LEU A 175 -15.77 -2.41 -29.44
C LEU A 175 -15.65 -1.50 -28.22
N VAL A 176 -14.44 -1.23 -27.74
CA VAL A 176 -14.22 -0.28 -26.64
C VAL A 176 -14.66 1.14 -27.03
N MET A 177 -14.37 1.57 -28.27
CA MET A 177 -14.82 2.87 -28.80
C MET A 177 -16.35 2.96 -28.83
N LEU A 178 -17.03 1.94 -29.35
CA LEU A 178 -18.49 1.91 -29.37
C LEU A 178 -19.10 1.91 -27.98
N ARG A 179 -18.53 1.13 -27.05
CA ARG A 179 -19.03 1.04 -25.68
C ARG A 179 -18.87 2.35 -24.92
N ALA A 180 -17.77 3.07 -25.13
CA ALA A 180 -17.54 4.39 -24.52
C ALA A 180 -18.61 5.42 -24.91
N GLU A 181 -19.24 5.25 -26.08
CA GLU A 181 -20.32 6.09 -26.60
C GLU A 181 -21.70 5.44 -26.49
N ASN A 182 -21.87 4.41 -25.66
CA ASN A 182 -23.15 3.70 -25.53
C ASN A 182 -23.75 3.22 -26.86
N PHE A 183 -22.91 2.88 -27.83
CA PHE A 183 -23.29 2.38 -29.16
C PHE A 183 -24.11 3.39 -30.00
N GLU A 184 -23.79 4.68 -29.91
CA GLU A 184 -24.46 5.72 -30.70
C GLU A 184 -24.10 5.70 -32.20
N ASP A 185 -22.89 5.28 -32.57
CA ASP A 185 -22.43 5.27 -33.97
C ASP A 185 -23.04 4.14 -34.81
N ASP A 186 -24.04 4.48 -35.63
CA ASP A 186 -24.78 3.54 -36.49
C ASP A 186 -23.87 2.78 -37.47
N TYR A 187 -22.94 3.48 -38.10
CA TYR A 187 -22.09 2.91 -39.13
C TYR A 187 -21.16 1.85 -38.54
N LEU A 188 -20.51 2.17 -37.41
CA LEU A 188 -19.65 1.21 -36.72
C LEU A 188 -20.43 0.04 -36.13
N VAL A 189 -21.66 0.27 -35.64
CA VAL A 189 -22.52 -0.82 -35.17
C VAL A 189 -22.81 -1.80 -36.30
N GLN A 190 -23.20 -1.31 -37.48
CA GLN A 190 -23.48 -2.16 -38.65
C GLN A 190 -22.23 -2.88 -39.14
N TYR A 191 -21.10 -2.17 -39.25
CA TYR A 191 -19.84 -2.73 -39.70
C TYR A 191 -19.35 -3.86 -38.79
N LEU A 192 -19.32 -3.64 -37.48
CA LEU A 192 -18.89 -4.66 -36.52
C LEU A 192 -19.89 -5.81 -36.42
N ALA A 193 -21.20 -5.54 -36.50
CA ALA A 193 -22.22 -6.60 -36.52
C ALA A 193 -22.00 -7.53 -37.72
N LYS A 194 -21.73 -6.98 -38.91
CA LYS A 194 -21.40 -7.76 -40.12
C LYS A 194 -20.19 -8.68 -39.90
N ILE A 195 -19.10 -8.14 -39.36
CA ILE A 195 -17.87 -8.91 -39.11
C ILE A 195 -18.12 -10.03 -38.11
N PHE A 196 -18.79 -9.75 -37.00
CA PHE A 196 -19.05 -10.78 -35.99
C PHE A 196 -20.05 -11.85 -36.44
N LEU A 197 -21.02 -11.49 -37.31
CA LEU A 197 -21.88 -12.48 -37.97
C LEU A 197 -21.09 -13.39 -38.90
N GLN A 198 -20.22 -12.83 -39.74
CA GLN A 198 -19.36 -13.61 -40.64
C GLN A 198 -18.43 -14.56 -39.86
N GLN A 199 -17.91 -14.11 -38.72
CA GLN A 199 -17.09 -14.92 -37.82
C GLN A 199 -17.91 -15.87 -36.93
N LYS A 200 -19.24 -15.80 -36.98
CA LYS A 200 -20.18 -16.55 -36.12
C LYS A 200 -19.86 -16.40 -34.63
N LEU A 201 -19.50 -15.20 -34.19
CA LEU A 201 -19.17 -14.88 -32.80
C LEU A 201 -20.37 -14.26 -32.07
N PHE A 202 -21.01 -15.05 -31.21
CA PHE A 202 -22.03 -14.58 -30.28
C PHE A 202 -21.61 -14.87 -28.83
N ASN A 203 -21.31 -13.81 -28.08
CA ASN A 203 -20.83 -13.87 -26.71
C ASN A 203 -21.24 -12.62 -25.93
N GLU A 204 -21.14 -12.64 -24.60
CA GLU A 204 -21.60 -11.54 -23.71
C GLU A 204 -21.01 -10.17 -24.08
N LYS A 205 -19.85 -10.13 -24.75
CA LYS A 205 -19.21 -8.89 -25.22
C LYS A 205 -19.84 -8.33 -26.50
N THR A 206 -20.30 -9.19 -27.41
CA THR A 206 -20.88 -8.80 -28.71
C THR A 206 -22.40 -8.72 -28.66
N GLU A 207 -23.04 -9.36 -27.69
CA GLU A 207 -24.49 -9.34 -27.51
C GLU A 207 -25.08 -7.91 -27.43
N PRO A 208 -24.51 -6.94 -26.66
CA PRO A 208 -25.03 -5.57 -26.63
C PRO A 208 -24.97 -4.86 -27.99
N LEU A 209 -23.98 -5.19 -28.82
CA LEU A 209 -23.85 -4.66 -30.18
C LEU A 209 -25.02 -5.13 -31.05
N PHE A 210 -25.34 -6.44 -31.01
CA PHE A 210 -26.45 -7.00 -31.76
C PHE A 210 -27.80 -6.46 -31.28
N ILE A 211 -28.01 -6.35 -29.96
CA ILE A 211 -29.22 -5.73 -29.41
C ILE A 211 -29.40 -4.31 -29.96
N LYS A 212 -28.31 -3.51 -29.97
CA LYS A 212 -28.40 -2.15 -30.50
C LYS A 212 -28.66 -2.12 -32.00
N ALA A 213 -28.04 -3.02 -32.77
CA ALA A 213 -28.27 -3.15 -34.21
C ALA A 213 -29.73 -3.51 -34.53
N LEU A 214 -30.38 -4.35 -33.70
CA LEU A 214 -31.80 -4.69 -33.81
C LEU A 214 -32.71 -3.52 -33.44
N GLN A 215 -32.44 -2.84 -32.33
CA GLN A 215 -33.22 -1.68 -31.89
C GLN A 215 -33.21 -0.55 -32.94
N LYS A 216 -32.12 -0.41 -33.70
CA LYS A 216 -31.99 0.58 -34.78
C LYS A 216 -32.50 0.09 -36.14
N GLN A 217 -33.08 -1.11 -36.23
CA GLN A 217 -33.62 -1.70 -37.46
C GLN A 217 -32.60 -1.71 -38.61
N SER A 218 -31.37 -2.16 -38.32
CA SER A 218 -30.32 -2.24 -39.34
C SER A 218 -30.65 -3.25 -40.46
N ALA A 219 -30.02 -3.11 -41.63
CA ALA A 219 -30.21 -4.05 -42.74
C ALA A 219 -29.85 -5.51 -42.39
N LEU A 220 -29.04 -5.73 -41.35
CA LEU A 220 -28.60 -7.05 -40.89
C LEU A 220 -29.57 -7.69 -39.89
N THR A 221 -30.68 -7.02 -39.56
CA THR A 221 -31.59 -7.45 -38.48
C THR A 221 -32.08 -8.88 -38.66
N GLU A 222 -32.53 -9.25 -39.86
CA GLU A 222 -33.01 -10.62 -40.14
C GLU A 222 -31.91 -11.67 -39.96
N GLU A 223 -30.69 -11.38 -40.43
CA GLU A 223 -29.54 -12.26 -40.29
C GLU A 223 -29.12 -12.43 -38.82
N ILE A 224 -29.15 -11.33 -38.05
CA ILE A 224 -28.85 -11.33 -36.60
C ILE A 224 -29.87 -12.21 -35.86
N VAL A 225 -31.16 -12.03 -36.12
CA VAL A 225 -32.23 -12.81 -35.48
C VAL A 225 -32.05 -14.29 -35.83
N ARG A 226 -31.89 -14.65 -37.11
CA ARG A 226 -31.70 -16.05 -37.54
C ARG A 226 -30.47 -16.71 -36.91
N PHE A 227 -29.39 -15.96 -36.69
CA PHE A 227 -28.15 -16.49 -36.13
C PHE A 227 -28.17 -16.62 -34.59
N ALA A 228 -28.61 -15.57 -33.88
CA ALA A 228 -28.44 -15.47 -32.43
C ALA A 228 -29.65 -15.99 -31.64
N LEU A 229 -30.87 -15.86 -32.19
CA LEU A 229 -32.10 -16.25 -31.48
C LEU A 229 -32.13 -17.75 -31.13
N PRO A 230 -31.81 -18.71 -32.03
CA PRO A 230 -31.84 -20.13 -31.70
C PRO A 230 -30.85 -20.51 -30.59
N GLN A 231 -29.74 -19.79 -30.48
CA GLN A 231 -28.74 -20.04 -29.44
C GLN A 231 -29.25 -19.61 -28.05
N LEU A 232 -29.94 -18.47 -27.98
CA LEU A 232 -30.52 -17.97 -26.73
C LEU A 232 -31.67 -18.86 -26.24
N ILE A 233 -32.56 -19.27 -27.15
CA ILE A 233 -33.68 -20.18 -26.85
C ILE A 233 -33.15 -21.58 -26.46
N GLY A 234 -32.18 -22.12 -27.20
CA GLY A 234 -31.57 -23.41 -26.90
C GLY A 234 -30.92 -23.48 -25.52
N LEU A 235 -30.36 -22.35 -25.05
CA LEU A 235 -29.81 -22.21 -23.70
C LEU A 235 -30.86 -21.87 -22.63
N LYS A 236 -32.12 -21.64 -23.02
CA LYS A 236 -33.21 -21.17 -22.14
C LYS A 236 -32.80 -19.97 -21.29
N ARG A 237 -32.08 -19.03 -21.90
CA ARG A 237 -31.50 -17.87 -21.23
C ARG A 237 -32.55 -16.74 -21.15
N PHE A 238 -32.85 -16.27 -19.94
CA PHE A 238 -33.85 -15.22 -19.67
C PHE A 238 -33.31 -14.14 -18.72
N ASP A 239 -32.03 -13.79 -18.87
CA ASP A 239 -31.43 -12.65 -18.21
C ASP A 239 -31.73 -11.34 -18.95
N GLU A 240 -31.32 -10.21 -18.36
CA GLU A 240 -31.69 -8.87 -18.85
C GLU A 240 -31.34 -8.66 -20.33
N SER A 241 -30.14 -9.08 -20.74
CA SER A 241 -29.68 -8.90 -22.11
C SER A 241 -30.45 -9.78 -23.09
N ALA A 242 -30.68 -11.06 -22.74
CA ALA A 242 -31.45 -11.97 -23.59
C ALA A 242 -32.90 -11.49 -23.74
N ILE A 243 -33.54 -10.99 -22.67
CA ILE A 243 -34.90 -10.46 -22.77
C ILE A 243 -34.95 -9.18 -23.60
N LYS A 244 -33.96 -8.29 -23.46
CA LYS A 244 -33.82 -7.10 -24.33
C LYS A 244 -33.63 -7.49 -25.79
N PHE A 245 -32.88 -8.56 -26.06
CA PHE A 245 -32.72 -9.12 -27.39
C PHE A 245 -34.05 -9.65 -27.93
N TYR A 246 -34.77 -10.46 -27.14
CA TYR A 246 -36.08 -11.00 -27.50
C TYR A 246 -37.10 -9.91 -27.82
N ALA A 247 -37.19 -8.89 -26.96
CA ALA A 247 -38.07 -7.75 -27.18
C ALA A 247 -37.74 -7.01 -28.48
N ALA A 248 -36.45 -6.85 -28.81
CA ALA A 248 -36.02 -6.23 -30.05
C ALA A 248 -36.26 -7.11 -31.29
N SER A 249 -36.26 -8.43 -31.14
CA SER A 249 -36.50 -9.37 -32.25
C SER A 249 -37.98 -9.62 -32.56
N LEU A 250 -38.90 -9.29 -31.64
CA LEU A 250 -40.35 -9.58 -31.77
C LEU A 250 -40.95 -9.31 -33.15
N PRO A 251 -40.68 -8.17 -33.82
CA PRO A 251 -41.29 -7.88 -35.13
C PRO A 251 -40.88 -8.83 -36.25
N TYR A 252 -39.82 -9.62 -36.05
CA TYR A 252 -39.17 -10.44 -37.08
C TYR A 252 -39.32 -11.95 -36.82
N LEU A 253 -40.09 -12.34 -35.80
CA LEU A 253 -40.35 -13.73 -35.44
C LEU A 253 -41.51 -14.31 -36.24
N GLN A 254 -41.41 -15.60 -36.60
CA GLN A 254 -42.49 -16.36 -37.27
C GLN A 254 -42.96 -17.55 -36.43
N ASP A 255 -42.05 -18.39 -35.91
CA ASP A 255 -42.43 -19.65 -35.25
C ASP A 255 -42.38 -19.61 -33.70
N ASP A 256 -41.39 -18.93 -33.09
CA ASP A 256 -41.15 -18.94 -31.63
C ASP A 256 -41.82 -17.76 -30.88
N GLU A 257 -42.73 -17.04 -31.54
CA GLU A 257 -43.27 -15.77 -31.05
C GLU A 257 -44.02 -15.93 -29.72
N ASN A 258 -44.80 -16.99 -29.56
CA ASN A 258 -45.63 -17.20 -28.36
C ASN A 258 -44.80 -17.54 -27.12
N GLU A 259 -43.75 -18.35 -27.25
CA GLU A 259 -42.86 -18.69 -26.12
C GLU A 259 -42.13 -17.44 -25.60
N ILE A 260 -41.65 -16.61 -26.53
CA ILE A 260 -40.96 -15.36 -26.21
C ILE A 260 -41.90 -14.33 -25.59
N ARG A 261 -43.11 -14.15 -26.16
CA ARG A 261 -44.13 -13.25 -25.61
C ARG A 261 -44.52 -13.65 -24.19
N ASN A 262 -44.70 -14.94 -23.93
CA ASN A 262 -44.97 -15.46 -22.59
C ASN A 262 -43.81 -15.21 -21.62
N ALA A 263 -42.55 -15.36 -22.06
CA ALA A 263 -41.39 -15.05 -21.24
C ALA A 263 -41.28 -13.55 -20.88
N LEU A 264 -41.55 -12.66 -21.84
CA LEU A 264 -41.59 -11.20 -21.63
C LEU A 264 -42.71 -10.80 -20.67
N ALA A 265 -43.91 -11.36 -20.86
CA ALA A 265 -45.07 -11.18 -20.01
C ALA A 265 -44.80 -11.62 -18.56
N LYS A 266 -44.16 -12.78 -18.38
CA LYS A 266 -43.75 -13.27 -17.06
C LYS A 266 -42.82 -12.29 -16.34
N LYS A 267 -41.86 -11.72 -17.07
CA LYS A 267 -40.90 -10.74 -16.54
C LYS A 267 -41.53 -9.39 -16.19
N TYR A 268 -42.59 -8.98 -16.92
CA TYR A 268 -43.41 -7.84 -16.53
C TYR A 268 -44.10 -8.07 -15.18
N CYS A 269 -44.80 -9.20 -15.03
CA CYS A 269 -45.51 -9.55 -13.79
C CYS A 269 -44.59 -9.68 -12.55
N GLU A 270 -43.33 -10.10 -12.74
CA GLU A 270 -42.33 -10.14 -11.67
C GLU A 270 -42.06 -8.75 -11.04
N GLY A 271 -42.23 -7.66 -11.81
CA GLY A 271 -42.16 -6.27 -11.32
C GLY A 271 -40.75 -5.77 -10.93
N ILE A 272 -39.71 -6.58 -11.11
CA ILE A 272 -38.32 -6.27 -10.72
C ILE A 272 -37.78 -5.05 -11.45
N TRP A 273 -38.19 -4.85 -12.71
CA TRP A 273 -37.63 -3.83 -13.60
C TRP A 273 -38.27 -2.45 -13.47
N ALA A 274 -39.41 -2.33 -12.77
CA ALA A 274 -40.12 -1.06 -12.62
C ALA A 274 -39.26 0.05 -11.98
N GLY A 275 -38.31 -0.32 -11.10
CA GLY A 275 -37.38 0.61 -10.46
C GLY A 275 -35.99 0.70 -11.10
N MET A 276 -35.56 -0.30 -11.90
CA MET A 276 -34.22 -0.33 -12.51
C MET A 276 -34.20 0.23 -13.94
N ASP A 277 -35.20 -0.11 -14.77
CA ASP A 277 -35.32 0.33 -16.16
C ASP A 277 -36.81 0.52 -16.52
N PRO A 278 -37.40 1.71 -16.23
CA PRO A 278 -38.82 1.95 -16.43
C PRO A 278 -39.27 1.81 -17.88
N ASN A 279 -38.41 2.18 -18.83
CA ASN A 279 -38.69 2.11 -20.26
C ASN A 279 -38.83 0.66 -20.71
N PHE A 280 -37.92 -0.20 -20.27
CA PHE A 280 -37.98 -1.62 -20.55
C PHE A 280 -39.19 -2.29 -19.88
N HIS A 281 -39.51 -1.92 -18.64
CA HIS A 281 -40.70 -2.44 -17.96
C HIS A 281 -41.99 -2.11 -18.73
N ARG A 282 -42.09 -0.89 -19.27
CA ARG A 282 -43.22 -0.48 -20.11
C ARG A 282 -43.36 -1.32 -21.38
N LEU A 283 -42.25 -1.60 -22.08
CA LEU A 283 -42.25 -2.45 -23.26
C LEU A 283 -42.76 -3.87 -22.96
N CYS A 284 -42.30 -4.47 -21.85
CA CYS A 284 -42.83 -5.78 -21.43
C CYS A 284 -44.32 -5.72 -21.09
N GLY A 285 -44.80 -4.60 -20.55
CA GLY A 285 -46.22 -4.36 -20.27
C GLY A 285 -47.08 -4.23 -21.54
N GLU A 286 -46.55 -3.59 -22.58
CA GLU A 286 -47.19 -3.53 -23.90
C GLU A 286 -47.37 -4.94 -24.48
N VAL A 287 -46.32 -5.78 -24.42
CA VAL A 287 -46.40 -7.19 -24.86
C VAL A 287 -47.40 -7.98 -24.01
N PHE A 288 -47.40 -7.77 -22.68
CA PHE A 288 -48.37 -8.43 -21.78
C PHE A 288 -49.81 -8.07 -22.15
N SER A 289 -50.08 -6.79 -22.48
CA SER A 289 -51.42 -6.32 -22.83
C SER A 289 -51.96 -6.89 -24.15
N GLN A 290 -51.07 -7.32 -25.05
CA GLN A 290 -51.42 -7.93 -26.33
C GLN A 290 -51.74 -9.43 -26.23
N LEU A 291 -51.47 -10.07 -25.10
CA LEU A 291 -51.81 -11.48 -24.86
C LEU A 291 -53.31 -11.64 -24.58
N ASP A 292 -53.85 -12.83 -24.87
CA ASP A 292 -55.22 -13.21 -24.54
C ASP A 292 -55.45 -13.26 -23.02
N ALA A 293 -56.70 -13.05 -22.61
CA ALA A 293 -57.06 -12.96 -21.20
C ALA A 293 -56.77 -14.25 -20.41
N GLU A 294 -56.82 -15.41 -21.07
CA GLU A 294 -56.52 -16.70 -20.46
C GLU A 294 -55.03 -16.83 -20.16
N SER A 295 -54.16 -16.51 -21.13
CA SER A 295 -52.71 -16.45 -20.95
C SER A 295 -52.28 -15.42 -19.90
N GLN A 296 -52.91 -14.24 -19.89
CA GLN A 296 -52.61 -13.20 -18.88
C GLN A 296 -52.89 -13.68 -17.45
N ASN A 297 -54.04 -14.32 -17.23
CA ASN A 297 -54.42 -14.84 -15.91
C ASN A 297 -53.50 -15.99 -15.50
N LYS A 298 -53.23 -16.93 -16.41
CA LYS A 298 -52.31 -18.05 -16.16
C LYS A 298 -50.92 -17.57 -15.72
N ILE A 299 -50.37 -16.55 -16.38
CA ILE A 299 -49.04 -16.01 -16.03
C ILE A 299 -49.06 -15.30 -14.67
N ARG A 300 -50.16 -14.60 -14.34
CA ARG A 300 -50.32 -13.97 -13.02
C ARG A 300 -50.36 -15.01 -11.91
N ASP A 301 -51.16 -16.05 -12.09
CA ASP A 301 -51.30 -17.15 -11.13
C ASP A 301 -49.95 -17.86 -10.91
N GLU A 302 -49.22 -18.18 -12.00
CA GLU A 302 -47.88 -18.78 -11.91
C GLU A 302 -46.87 -17.93 -11.12
N ILE A 303 -46.91 -16.60 -11.27
CA ILE A 303 -46.00 -15.69 -10.58
C ILE A 303 -46.40 -15.47 -9.12
N GLU A 304 -47.70 -15.40 -8.83
CA GLU A 304 -48.19 -15.32 -7.45
C GLU A 304 -47.84 -16.58 -6.66
N ASP A 305 -48.06 -17.75 -7.24
CA ASP A 305 -47.63 -19.03 -6.68
C ASP A 305 -46.10 -19.10 -6.50
N GLY A 306 -45.36 -18.60 -7.49
CA GLY A 306 -43.89 -18.47 -7.42
C GLY A 306 -43.41 -17.53 -6.30
N ARG A 307 -44.10 -16.41 -6.06
CA ARG A 307 -43.79 -15.47 -4.97
C ARG A 307 -44.12 -16.05 -3.60
N LEU A 308 -45.25 -16.76 -3.48
CA LEU A 308 -45.64 -17.44 -2.26
C LEU A 308 -44.64 -18.56 -1.91
N THR A 309 -44.30 -19.41 -2.87
CA THR A 309 -43.28 -20.45 -2.70
C THR A 309 -41.88 -19.88 -2.44
N GLY A 310 -41.51 -18.78 -3.08
CA GLY A 310 -40.24 -18.07 -2.85
C GLY A 310 -40.13 -17.47 -1.44
N LYS A 311 -41.20 -16.87 -0.90
CA LYS A 311 -41.24 -16.41 0.50
C LYS A 311 -41.11 -17.56 1.50
N LEU A 312 -41.64 -18.74 1.16
CA LEU A 312 -41.53 -19.95 1.98
C LEU A 312 -40.14 -20.59 1.90
N ARG A 313 -39.46 -20.45 0.77
CA ARG A 313 -38.09 -20.96 0.55
C ARG A 313 -37.08 -20.01 1.19
N LYS A 314 -36.74 -20.24 2.46
CA LYS A 314 -35.63 -19.55 3.15
C LYS A 314 -34.28 -19.92 2.52
N VAL A 315 -33.95 -19.31 1.38
CA VAL A 315 -32.62 -19.46 0.75
C VAL A 315 -31.61 -18.71 1.62
N LYS A 316 -30.64 -19.44 2.18
CA LYS A 316 -29.48 -18.82 2.82
C LYS A 316 -28.61 -18.20 1.74
N LEU A 317 -28.79 -16.90 1.48
CA LEU A 317 -28.07 -16.16 0.45
C LEU A 317 -26.56 -16.12 0.67
N PHE A 318 -26.11 -16.09 1.94
CA PHE A 318 -24.70 -15.96 2.28
C PHE A 318 -24.16 -17.24 2.93
N SER A 319 -23.07 -17.77 2.37
CA SER A 319 -22.19 -18.70 3.08
C SER A 319 -21.33 -17.95 4.11
N ASN A 320 -20.81 -18.69 5.08
CA ASN A 320 -19.84 -18.17 6.05
C ASN A 320 -18.58 -17.61 5.35
N GLU A 321 -18.23 -18.11 4.17
CA GLU A 321 -17.12 -17.57 3.37
C GLU A 321 -17.50 -16.26 2.68
N ASP A 322 -18.71 -16.15 2.15
CA ASP A 322 -19.23 -14.94 1.50
C ASP A 322 -19.33 -13.79 2.49
N LEU A 323 -19.76 -14.07 3.73
CA LEU A 323 -19.78 -13.06 4.80
C LEU A 323 -18.38 -12.51 5.08
N LYS A 324 -17.35 -13.36 5.07
CA LYS A 324 -15.95 -12.92 5.22
C LYS A 324 -15.48 -12.11 4.02
N GLN A 325 -15.90 -12.47 2.80
CA GLN A 325 -15.58 -11.70 1.59
C GLN A 325 -16.27 -10.35 1.59
N LEU A 326 -17.55 -10.31 1.98
CA LEU A 326 -18.33 -9.09 2.17
C LEU A 326 -17.68 -8.18 3.22
N GLU A 327 -17.19 -8.74 4.33
CA GLU A 327 -16.45 -7.97 5.33
C GLU A 327 -15.14 -7.40 4.76
N LYS A 328 -14.38 -8.19 3.97
CA LYS A 328 -13.18 -7.68 3.27
C LYS A 328 -13.53 -6.56 2.27
N LEU A 329 -14.64 -6.68 1.55
CA LEU A 329 -15.14 -5.65 0.63
C LEU A 329 -15.52 -4.38 1.37
N LYS A 330 -16.27 -4.49 2.48
CA LYS A 330 -16.61 -3.36 3.36
C LYS A 330 -15.37 -2.65 3.89
N LYS A 331 -14.31 -3.39 4.26
CA LYS A 331 -13.01 -2.80 4.64
C LYS A 331 -12.33 -2.08 3.47
N LYS A 332 -12.29 -2.67 2.27
CA LYS A 332 -11.69 -2.05 1.07
C LYS A 332 -12.40 -0.77 0.65
N LEU A 333 -13.72 -0.74 0.78
CA LEU A 333 -14.56 0.42 0.46
C LEU A 333 -14.55 1.47 1.57
N GLY A 334 -13.84 1.25 2.69
CA GLY A 334 -13.74 2.19 3.80
C GLY A 334 -15.00 2.29 4.65
N ILE A 335 -15.95 1.37 4.48
CA ILE A 335 -17.28 1.39 5.13
C ILE A 335 -17.20 0.89 6.58
N THR A 336 -16.25 -0.01 6.90
CA THR A 336 -16.01 -0.46 8.29
C THR A 336 -14.52 -0.65 8.60
N ARG A 337 -14.09 -0.27 9.81
CA ARG A 337 -12.82 -0.70 10.44
C ARG A 337 -13.13 -1.93 11.29
N SER A 338 -12.39 -3.03 11.14
CA SER A 338 -12.77 -4.33 11.69
C SER A 338 -11.88 -4.81 12.86
N PRO A 339 -12.47 -5.46 13.88
CA PRO A 339 -11.80 -5.95 15.10
C PRO A 339 -10.92 -7.21 14.88
N LEU A 340 -11.08 -7.91 13.75
CA LEU A 340 -10.31 -9.13 13.44
C LEU A 340 -8.82 -8.86 13.13
N ASP A 341 -8.44 -7.59 12.92
CA ASP A 341 -7.04 -7.18 12.74
C ASP A 341 -6.27 -7.11 14.07
N GLU A 342 -6.94 -7.15 15.22
CA GLU A 342 -6.28 -7.20 16.53
C GLU A 342 -5.90 -8.62 16.94
N ILE A 343 -6.77 -9.60 16.69
CA ILE A 343 -6.58 -10.98 17.14
C ILE A 343 -5.48 -11.70 16.33
N LYS A 344 -5.37 -11.39 15.03
CA LYS A 344 -4.30 -11.93 14.17
C LYS A 344 -2.91 -11.41 14.52
N LYS A 345 -2.81 -10.28 15.23
CA LYS A 345 -1.53 -9.75 15.73
C LYS A 345 -1.01 -10.52 16.95
N ALA A 346 -1.88 -11.17 17.71
CA ALA A 346 -1.49 -11.84 18.97
C ALA A 346 -0.83 -13.22 18.74
N ILE A 347 -1.30 -14.00 17.76
CA ILE A 347 -0.95 -15.45 17.69
C ILE A 347 0.25 -15.74 16.77
N LEU A 348 0.49 -14.92 15.73
CA LEU A 348 1.59 -15.16 14.78
C LEU A 348 2.90 -14.43 15.12
N TYR A 349 2.95 -13.77 16.28
CA TYR A 349 3.95 -12.76 16.64
C TYR A 349 5.37 -13.30 16.87
N PRO A 350 5.61 -14.44 17.56
CA PRO A 350 7.00 -14.77 17.93
C PRO A 350 7.77 -15.52 16.82
N PHE A 351 7.14 -16.38 16.02
CA PHE A 351 7.89 -17.33 15.18
C PHE A 351 8.20 -16.81 13.77
N ARG A 352 7.44 -15.84 13.27
CA ARG A 352 7.66 -15.19 11.97
C ARG A 352 8.49 -13.91 12.09
N GLN A 353 8.77 -13.45 13.31
CA GLN A 353 9.34 -12.13 13.54
C GLN A 353 10.78 -12.03 13.07
N PHE A 354 11.64 -13.05 13.16
CA PHE A 354 13.07 -12.81 12.90
C PHE A 354 13.41 -12.63 11.40
N SER A 355 12.89 -13.48 10.50
CA SER A 355 13.14 -13.34 9.05
C SER A 355 12.18 -12.36 8.35
N ARG A 356 11.03 -12.08 8.96
CA ARG A 356 10.17 -10.99 8.53
C ARG A 356 10.58 -9.66 9.10
N LEU A 357 11.21 -9.52 10.27
CA LEU A 357 11.58 -8.21 10.81
C LEU A 357 12.51 -7.49 9.85
N THR A 358 13.49 -8.16 9.26
CA THR A 358 14.36 -7.55 8.24
C THR A 358 13.58 -7.21 6.96
N LYS A 359 12.83 -8.16 6.40
CA LYS A 359 11.99 -7.88 5.21
C LYS A 359 10.87 -6.88 5.46
N PHE A 360 10.32 -6.81 6.67
CA PHE A 360 9.24 -5.95 7.12
C PHE A 360 9.75 -4.59 7.56
N LEU A 361 10.94 -4.47 8.13
CA LEU A 361 11.61 -3.19 8.36
C LEU A 361 11.96 -2.59 7.01
N VAL A 362 12.53 -3.35 6.07
CA VAL A 362 12.83 -2.86 4.72
C VAL A 362 11.55 -2.52 3.95
N LEU A 363 10.54 -3.39 3.96
CA LEU A 363 9.27 -3.12 3.28
C LEU A 363 8.45 -2.03 3.97
N LYS A 364 8.42 -1.96 5.31
CA LYS A 364 7.75 -0.86 6.01
C LYS A 364 8.50 0.45 5.90
N PHE A 365 9.83 0.42 5.83
CA PHE A 365 10.60 1.61 5.53
C PHE A 365 10.32 2.06 4.10
N ALA A 366 10.28 1.14 3.13
CA ALA A 366 9.85 1.44 1.77
C ALA A 366 8.40 1.94 1.70
N ASP A 367 7.47 1.33 2.44
CA ASP A 367 6.06 1.74 2.51
C ASP A 367 5.93 3.09 3.22
N LEU A 368 6.69 3.36 4.29
CA LEU A 368 6.76 4.64 4.97
C LEU A 368 7.31 5.71 4.02
N LEU A 369 8.39 5.43 3.29
CA LEU A 369 8.94 6.32 2.26
C LEU A 369 7.92 6.56 1.14
N ILE A 370 7.15 5.55 0.72
CA ILE A 370 6.10 5.68 -0.29
C ILE A 370 4.93 6.52 0.25
N VAL A 371 4.44 6.25 1.46
CA VAL A 371 3.35 7.01 2.09
C VAL A 371 3.77 8.46 2.34
N PHE A 372 4.98 8.65 2.86
CA PHE A 372 5.58 9.96 3.08
C PHE A 372 5.84 10.71 1.77
N SER A 373 6.20 10.01 0.68
CA SER A 373 6.37 10.63 -0.64
C SER A 373 5.08 11.24 -1.19
N ARG A 374 3.91 10.69 -0.82
CA ARG A 374 2.58 11.19 -1.21
C ARG A 374 2.16 12.45 -0.45
N GLN A 375 2.81 12.76 0.68
CA GLN A 375 2.49 13.93 1.48
C GLN A 375 3.01 15.22 0.84
N GLY A 376 2.36 16.35 1.15
CA GLY A 376 2.68 17.67 0.60
C GLY A 376 4.08 18.18 1.00
N ILE A 377 4.62 19.13 0.22
CA ILE A 377 5.97 19.70 0.41
C ILE A 377 6.14 20.29 1.82
N ARG A 378 5.10 20.95 2.36
CA ARG A 378 5.11 21.54 3.71
C ARG A 378 5.36 20.50 4.81
N PHE A 379 4.76 19.31 4.68
CA PHE A 379 4.97 18.21 5.63
C PHE A 379 6.40 17.66 5.54
N LYS A 380 6.97 17.57 4.34
CA LYS A 380 8.36 17.12 4.12
C LYS A 380 9.39 18.07 4.73
N LEU A 381 9.17 19.38 4.58
CA LEU A 381 10.03 20.40 5.18
C LEU A 381 9.91 20.40 6.71
N ALA A 382 8.70 20.28 7.26
CA ALA A 382 8.49 20.21 8.70
C ALA A 382 9.23 19.03 9.34
N THR A 383 9.22 17.85 8.72
CA THR A 383 9.97 16.70 9.25
C THR A 383 11.49 16.85 9.15
N LEU A 384 12.00 17.53 8.11
CA LEU A 384 13.43 17.85 8.04
C LEU A 384 13.81 18.86 9.12
N PHE A 385 12.94 19.84 9.39
CA PHE A 385 13.14 20.81 10.45
C PHE A 385 13.12 20.15 11.84
N ILE A 386 12.20 19.22 12.09
CA ILE A 386 12.15 18.43 13.33
C ILE A 386 13.42 17.56 13.47
N LEU A 387 13.92 16.98 12.38
CA LEU A 387 15.16 16.21 12.38
C LEU A 387 16.35 17.11 12.73
N LEU A 388 16.46 18.30 12.11
CA LEU A 388 17.49 19.30 12.42
C LEU A 388 17.42 19.81 13.86
N ILE A 389 16.21 20.10 14.38
CA ILE A 389 16.04 20.49 15.78
C ILE A 389 16.45 19.35 16.72
N GLY A 390 16.14 18.10 16.38
CA GLY A 390 16.58 16.93 17.14
C GLY A 390 18.10 16.81 17.22
N ILE A 391 18.81 17.21 16.16
CA ILE A 391 20.29 17.24 16.12
C ILE A 391 20.82 18.30 17.08
N VAL A 392 20.31 19.53 16.99
CA VAL A 392 20.73 20.64 17.85
C VAL A 392 20.42 20.34 19.32
N PHE A 393 19.25 19.76 19.59
CA PHE A 393 18.84 19.39 20.95
C PHE A 393 19.66 18.22 21.50
N GLY A 394 20.02 17.24 20.66
CA GLY A 394 20.88 16.12 21.03
C GLY A 394 22.31 16.55 21.40
N VAL A 395 22.89 17.47 20.62
CA VAL A 395 24.21 18.07 20.91
C VAL A 395 24.16 18.93 22.18
N SER A 396 23.10 19.71 22.38
CA SER A 396 22.97 20.55 23.59
C SER A 396 22.76 19.71 24.88
N LEU A 397 22.07 18.57 24.80
CA LEU A 397 21.93 17.63 25.92
C LEU A 397 23.21 16.86 26.24
N SER A 398 24.02 16.52 25.22
CA SER A 398 25.31 15.88 25.45
C SER A 398 26.26 16.84 26.16
N GLU A 399 26.35 18.09 25.74
CA GLU A 399 27.12 19.15 26.41
C GLU A 399 26.71 19.35 27.88
N PHE A 400 25.40 19.38 28.16
CA PHE A 400 24.89 19.52 29.53
C PHE A 400 25.22 18.31 30.41
N SER A 401 25.40 17.13 29.80
CA SER A 401 25.78 15.90 30.50
C SER A 401 27.28 15.87 30.81
N THR A 402 28.14 16.29 29.87
CA THR A 402 29.60 16.42 30.08
C THR A 402 29.94 17.47 31.13
N GLN A 403 29.20 18.59 31.15
CA GLN A 403 29.41 19.65 32.15
C GLN A 403 29.06 19.18 33.57
N LYS A 404 28.09 18.28 33.72
CA LYS A 404 27.70 17.68 35.01
C LYS A 404 28.74 16.69 35.55
N GLU A 405 29.59 16.17 34.68
CA GLU A 405 30.66 15.22 35.03
C GLU A 405 31.97 15.93 35.40
N GLN A 406 32.26 17.11 34.80
CA GLN A 406 33.38 17.97 35.18
C GLN A 406 33.19 18.73 36.51
N LEU A 407 31.94 18.86 37.00
CA LEU A 407 31.61 19.54 38.27
C LEU A 407 31.69 18.65 39.52
N LYS A 408 32.19 17.41 39.42
CA LYS A 408 32.57 16.62 40.60
C LYS A 408 33.97 17.05 41.07
N PRO A 409 34.12 17.62 42.28
CA PRO A 409 35.44 18.02 42.75
C PRO A 409 36.32 16.78 42.96
N GLU A 410 37.43 16.75 42.23
CA GLU A 410 38.50 15.79 42.43
C GLU A 410 39.23 16.14 43.74
N LEU A 411 38.92 15.41 44.81
CA LEU A 411 39.64 15.52 46.09
C LEU A 411 41.06 14.98 45.91
N LYS A 412 42.01 15.88 45.63
CA LYS A 412 43.44 15.63 45.85
C LYS A 412 43.68 15.43 47.35
N ILE A 413 44.03 14.21 47.74
CA ILE A 413 44.49 13.91 49.12
C ILE A 413 46.02 14.02 49.13
N PRO A 414 46.64 14.89 49.96
CA PRO A 414 48.08 14.85 50.20
C PRO A 414 48.44 13.66 51.08
N GLN A 415 49.52 12.96 50.75
CA GLN A 415 50.13 11.95 51.60
C GLN A 415 50.68 12.57 52.90
N LYS A 416 50.29 12.03 54.07
CA LYS A 416 51.11 11.87 55.29
C LYS A 416 50.38 10.96 56.32
N PRO A 417 51.10 10.38 57.31
CA PRO A 417 50.97 8.98 57.69
C PRO A 417 49.98 8.68 58.83
N LYS A 418 49.64 7.38 58.90
CA LYS A 418 48.84 6.65 59.91
C LYS A 418 48.98 7.20 61.34
N VAL A 419 47.84 7.55 61.96
CA VAL A 419 47.47 7.11 63.33
C VAL A 419 45.96 6.85 63.38
N SER A 420 45.60 5.76 64.04
CA SER A 420 44.29 5.13 64.21
C SER A 420 43.18 6.02 64.75
N THR A 421 42.02 5.98 64.09
CA THR A 421 40.73 6.22 64.74
C THR A 421 39.79 5.09 64.37
N ILE A 422 39.36 4.34 65.38
CA ILE A 422 38.48 3.16 65.28
C ILE A 422 37.17 3.64 64.67
N SER A 423 36.99 3.42 63.36
CA SER A 423 35.71 3.65 62.70
C SER A 423 34.87 2.39 62.91
N ASN A 424 33.71 2.54 63.53
CA ASN A 424 32.76 1.47 63.86
C ASN A 424 32.05 0.94 62.58
N LYS A 425 32.84 0.49 61.61
CA LYS A 425 32.40 -0.04 60.32
C LYS A 425 32.69 -1.53 60.28
N VAL A 426 31.67 -2.32 59.98
CA VAL A 426 31.77 -3.76 59.79
C VAL A 426 31.70 -4.05 58.29
N HIS A 427 32.62 -4.88 57.83
CA HIS A 427 32.71 -5.31 56.45
C HIS A 427 32.07 -6.69 56.31
N THR A 428 31.17 -6.86 55.35
CA THR A 428 30.43 -8.11 55.11
C THR A 428 30.63 -8.56 53.68
N ILE A 429 30.62 -9.88 53.45
CA ILE A 429 30.81 -10.46 52.11
C ILE A 429 29.44 -10.78 51.52
N GLN A 430 29.04 -10.08 50.46
CA GLN A 430 27.82 -10.39 49.72
C GLN A 430 28.11 -11.38 48.59
N VAL A 431 27.48 -12.56 48.66
CA VAL A 431 27.69 -13.65 47.70
C VAL A 431 26.68 -13.61 46.56
N ALA A 432 25.46 -13.14 46.84
CA ALA A 432 24.41 -13.02 45.82
C ALA A 432 23.38 -11.93 46.18
N ALA A 433 22.78 -11.33 45.14
CA ALA A 433 21.61 -10.47 45.25
C ALA A 433 20.61 -10.82 44.14
N GLY A 434 19.39 -11.20 44.51
CA GLY A 434 18.36 -11.65 43.57
C GLY A 434 16.96 -11.20 43.96
N THR A 435 16.01 -11.33 43.03
CA THR A 435 14.60 -10.94 43.23
C THR A 435 13.72 -12.08 43.77
N SER A 436 14.24 -13.32 43.85
CA SER A 436 13.49 -14.50 44.31
C SER A 436 13.91 -14.94 45.73
N LYS A 437 12.97 -14.85 46.69
CA LYS A 437 13.16 -15.32 48.07
C LYS A 437 13.50 -16.82 48.12
N LYS A 438 12.81 -17.64 47.32
CA LYS A 438 12.97 -19.10 47.32
C LYS A 438 14.37 -19.53 46.84
N GLN A 439 14.94 -18.82 45.85
CA GLN A 439 16.29 -19.09 45.38
C GLN A 439 17.34 -18.62 46.39
N ALA A 440 17.17 -17.44 46.99
CA ALA A 440 18.07 -16.94 48.03
C ALA A 440 18.09 -17.85 49.27
N GLN A 441 16.94 -18.39 49.68
CA GLN A 441 16.85 -19.34 50.79
C GLN A 441 17.53 -20.69 50.48
N ARG A 442 17.40 -21.19 49.24
CA ARG A 442 18.11 -22.42 48.81
C ARG A 442 19.63 -22.22 48.84
N LEU A 443 20.11 -21.06 48.39
CA LEU A 443 21.53 -20.71 48.45
C LEU A 443 22.02 -20.63 49.89
N LEU A 444 21.27 -19.96 50.77
CA LEU A 444 21.56 -19.86 52.21
C LEU A 444 21.73 -21.26 52.83
N ASN A 445 20.77 -22.15 52.60
CA ASN A 445 20.80 -23.51 53.14
C ASN A 445 21.95 -24.35 52.57
N SER A 446 22.28 -24.16 51.28
CA SER A 446 23.43 -24.82 50.65
C SER A 446 24.75 -24.38 51.27
N LEU A 447 24.91 -23.08 51.57
CA LEU A 447 26.13 -22.57 52.19
C LEU A 447 26.25 -23.03 53.65
N LYS A 448 25.15 -23.08 54.41
CA LYS A 448 25.15 -23.66 55.76
C LYS A 448 25.53 -25.13 55.78
N LYS A 449 25.02 -25.93 54.83
CA LYS A 449 25.40 -27.35 54.67
C LYS A 449 26.88 -27.55 54.32
N LYS A 450 27.53 -26.56 53.71
CA LYS A 450 28.97 -26.57 53.40
C LYS A 450 29.84 -26.08 54.57
N GLY A 451 29.28 -25.95 55.77
CA GLY A 451 30.01 -25.60 57.00
C GLY A 451 30.12 -24.10 57.28
N LEU A 452 29.48 -23.22 56.49
CA LEU A 452 29.47 -21.78 56.75
C LEU A 452 28.34 -21.40 57.70
N GLN A 453 28.66 -21.16 58.96
CA GLN A 453 27.66 -20.84 59.99
C GLN A 453 27.23 -19.36 59.98
N SER A 454 28.11 -18.44 59.57
CA SER A 454 27.88 -16.99 59.57
C SER A 454 27.21 -16.45 58.29
N VAL A 455 26.26 -17.19 57.71
CA VAL A 455 25.50 -16.74 56.52
C VAL A 455 24.08 -16.33 56.89
N TYR A 456 23.67 -15.15 56.44
CA TYR A 456 22.34 -14.60 56.69
C TYR A 456 21.75 -13.90 55.46
N LEU A 457 20.43 -13.68 55.50
CA LEU A 457 19.66 -13.09 54.42
C LEU A 457 19.23 -11.68 54.79
N VAL A 458 19.52 -10.70 53.93
CA VAL A 458 19.10 -9.31 54.07
C VAL A 458 18.07 -8.95 53.01
N THR A 459 16.97 -8.34 53.42
CA THR A 459 15.95 -7.82 52.50
C THR A 459 16.06 -6.31 52.37
N THR A 460 16.07 -5.80 51.13
CA THR A 460 16.11 -4.35 50.88
C THR A 460 15.14 -3.97 49.76
N PRO A 461 14.43 -2.83 49.84
CA PRO A 461 13.53 -2.40 48.79
C PRO A 461 14.30 -2.01 47.52
N ARG A 462 13.70 -2.25 46.35
CA ARG A 462 14.26 -1.90 45.03
C ARG A 462 13.64 -0.60 44.52
N LYS A 463 14.46 0.27 43.90
CA LYS A 463 14.03 1.55 43.31
C LYS A 463 12.95 1.42 42.22
N THR A 464 12.87 0.27 41.56
CA THR A 464 11.88 -0.02 40.50
C THR A 464 10.67 -0.81 41.01
N GLY A 465 10.46 -0.86 42.34
CA GLY A 465 9.44 -1.72 42.97
C GLY A 465 9.92 -3.15 43.24
N GLY A 466 9.47 -3.75 44.35
CA GLY A 466 9.83 -5.09 44.81
C GLY A 466 11.00 -5.15 45.80
N THR A 467 11.40 -6.36 46.22
CA THR A 467 12.40 -6.59 47.27
C THR A 467 13.62 -7.35 46.75
N TRP A 468 14.82 -6.85 47.04
CA TRP A 468 16.08 -7.60 46.88
C TRP A 468 16.29 -8.53 48.06
N TYR A 469 16.57 -9.80 47.76
CA TYR A 469 17.00 -10.82 48.70
C TYR A 469 18.51 -11.04 48.53
N LYS A 470 19.30 -10.54 49.50
CA LYS A 470 20.77 -10.53 49.46
C LYS A 470 21.32 -11.52 50.47
N VAL A 471 22.21 -12.42 50.03
CA VAL A 471 22.86 -13.40 50.91
C VAL A 471 24.26 -12.90 51.27
N ARG A 472 24.50 -12.73 52.58
CA ARG A 472 25.75 -12.20 53.13
C ARG A 472 26.41 -13.18 54.07
N VAL A 473 27.74 -13.10 54.16
CA VAL A 473 28.60 -14.00 54.93
C VAL A 473 29.53 -13.17 55.80
N GLY A 474 29.51 -13.43 57.10
CA GLY A 474 30.42 -12.89 58.10
C GLY A 474 30.29 -11.39 58.34
N GLU A 475 30.92 -10.96 59.41
CA GLU A 475 31.10 -9.58 59.84
C GLU A 475 32.56 -9.43 60.25
N PHE A 476 33.30 -8.59 59.53
CA PHE A 476 34.75 -8.43 59.67
C PHE A 476 35.08 -6.99 60.07
N ALA A 477 36.11 -6.82 60.89
CA ALA A 477 36.51 -5.50 61.37
C ALA A 477 37.24 -4.68 60.29
N THR A 478 37.87 -5.34 59.32
CA THR A 478 38.61 -4.69 58.23
C THR A 478 38.23 -5.26 56.87
N GLU A 479 38.32 -4.42 55.83
CA GLU A 479 38.06 -4.83 54.44
C GLU A 479 39.06 -5.91 53.97
N GLU A 480 40.32 -5.81 54.40
CA GLU A 480 41.37 -6.75 54.03
C GLU A 480 41.10 -8.16 54.56
N GLU A 481 40.63 -8.27 55.81
CA GLU A 481 40.24 -9.54 56.43
C GLU A 481 39.04 -10.17 55.70
N ALA A 482 38.01 -9.38 55.39
CA ALA A 482 36.86 -9.84 54.59
C ALA A 482 37.31 -10.32 53.20
N ARG A 483 38.27 -9.63 52.57
CA ARG A 483 38.81 -9.99 51.25
C ARG A 483 39.60 -11.28 51.29
N GLN A 484 40.46 -11.47 52.30
CA GLN A 484 41.23 -12.71 52.47
C GLN A 484 40.30 -13.90 52.73
N PHE A 485 39.30 -13.73 53.59
CA PHE A 485 38.30 -14.77 53.86
C PHE A 485 37.51 -15.13 52.60
N ALA A 486 37.06 -14.14 51.82
CA ALA A 486 36.34 -14.37 50.57
C ALA A 486 37.19 -15.11 49.51
N LYS A 487 38.47 -14.76 49.39
CA LYS A 487 39.42 -15.47 48.51
C LYS A 487 39.55 -16.94 48.92
N ASN A 488 39.68 -17.22 50.21
CA ASN A 488 39.74 -18.60 50.71
C ASN A 488 38.46 -19.40 50.40
N LEU A 489 37.28 -18.77 50.43
CA LEU A 489 36.01 -19.42 50.06
C LEU A 489 35.90 -19.72 48.57
N ILE A 490 36.48 -18.88 47.70
CA ILE A 490 36.59 -19.18 46.26
C ILE A 490 37.57 -20.33 46.03
N THR A 491 38.75 -20.30 46.67
CA THR A 491 39.76 -21.37 46.52
C THR A 491 39.20 -22.72 46.96
N LYS A 492 38.41 -22.75 48.05
CA LYS A 492 37.68 -23.95 48.51
C LYS A 492 36.41 -24.27 47.68
N LYS A 493 36.18 -23.59 46.55
CA LYS A 493 35.01 -23.73 45.64
C LYS A 493 33.66 -23.65 46.37
N THR A 494 33.61 -22.94 47.49
CA THR A 494 32.40 -22.82 48.31
C THR A 494 31.45 -21.76 47.77
N ILE A 495 32.02 -20.66 47.23
CA ILE A 495 31.30 -19.59 46.53
C ILE A 495 31.94 -19.34 45.15
N LYS A 496 31.18 -18.78 44.19
CA LYS A 496 31.67 -18.49 42.82
C LYS A 496 32.17 -17.06 42.63
N SER A 497 31.55 -16.10 43.31
CA SER A 497 31.87 -14.68 43.25
C SER A 497 31.47 -14.00 44.56
N TYR A 498 32.06 -12.83 44.84
CA TYR A 498 31.73 -12.04 46.03
C TYR A 498 31.89 -10.54 45.79
N PHE A 499 31.20 -9.74 46.60
CA PHE A 499 31.39 -8.30 46.75
C PHE A 499 31.55 -7.97 48.23
N ILE A 500 32.47 -7.07 48.59
CA ILE A 500 32.64 -6.61 49.98
C ILE A 500 31.81 -5.35 50.17
N ILE A 501 31.06 -5.30 51.27
CA ILE A 501 30.22 -4.16 51.61
C ILE A 501 30.58 -3.70 53.02
N SER A 502 31.01 -2.44 53.11
CA SER A 502 31.29 -1.76 54.37
C SER A 502 29.98 -1.14 54.88
N GLN A 503 29.55 -1.52 56.07
CA GLN A 503 28.36 -0.96 56.72
C GLN A 503 28.73 -0.41 58.09
N LYS A 504 28.02 0.62 58.55
CA LYS A 504 28.17 1.10 59.93
C LYS A 504 27.52 0.05 60.84
N LYS A 505 28.19 -0.33 61.92
CA LYS A 505 27.56 -1.19 62.94
C LYS A 505 26.56 -0.31 63.69
N ASP A 506 25.27 -0.63 63.57
CA ASP A 506 24.21 0.04 64.33
C ASP A 506 24.30 -0.30 65.81
#